data_AF-A0A929A1Y4-F1
#
_entry.id   AF-A0A929A1Y4-F1
#
_cell.length_a   1.000
_cell.length_b   1.000
_cell.length_c   1.000
_cell.angle_alpha   90.00
_cell.angle_beta   90.00
_cell.angle_gamma   90.00
#
_symmetry.space_group_name_H-M   'P 1'
#
loop_
_entity.id
_entity.type
_entity.pdbx_description
1 polymer ?
#
loop_
_entity_poly.entity_id
_entity_poly.type
_entity_poly.pdbx_seq_one_letter_code
_entity_poly.pdbx_strand_id
1 'polypeptide(L)' 'MSQPESPLHPWLFQVTPYLEESFSHFLGRFRRANCLSSAQLSPLLGQRS' A
#
# COMPACT_ATOMS: atom_id res chain seq x y z
N MET A 1 -4.12 22.99 -11.25
CA MET A 1 -4.81 21.73 -10.93
C MET A 1 -4.14 21.15 -9.70
N SER A 2 -4.72 21.37 -8.52
CA SER A 2 -4.16 20.88 -7.26
C SER A 2 -4.58 19.42 -7.09
N GLN A 3 -3.62 18.49 -7.14
CA GLN A 3 -3.87 17.11 -6.76
C GLN A 3 -4.26 17.07 -5.27
N PRO A 4 -5.23 16.23 -4.86
CA PRO A 4 -5.47 16.00 -3.45
C PRO A 4 -4.25 15.25 -2.91
N GLU A 5 -3.43 15.93 -2.11
CA GLU A 5 -2.42 15.28 -1.29
C GLU A 5 -3.17 14.37 -0.31
N SER A 6 -3.34 13.11 -0.71
CA SER A 6 -3.75 12.08 0.22
C SER A 6 -2.73 12.08 1.36
N PRO A 7 -3.16 11.86 2.62
CA PRO A 7 -2.26 11.69 3.74
C PRO A 7 -1.58 10.32 3.60
N LEU A 8 -0.76 10.15 2.57
CA LEU A 8 0.19 9.07 2.51
C LEU A 8 1.08 9.33 3.72
N HIS A 9 1.01 8.42 4.70
CA HIS A 9 1.88 8.47 5.86
C HIS A 9 3.30 8.78 5.36
N PRO A 10 4.00 9.77 5.92
CA PRO A 10 5.23 10.32 5.32
C PRO A 10 6.35 9.29 5.17
N TRP A 11 6.22 8.11 5.78
CA TRP A 11 7.16 6.99 5.72
C TRP A 11 6.70 5.82 4.81
N LEU A 12 5.57 5.94 4.10
CA LEU A 12 5.14 4.90 3.16
C LEU A 12 5.74 5.13 1.77
N PHE A 13 6.50 4.14 1.31
CA PHE A 13 6.99 4.06 -0.05
C PHE A 13 5.86 3.69 -1.01
N GLN A 14 5.76 4.49 -2.06
CA GLN A 14 4.85 4.22 -3.17
C GLN A 14 5.42 3.07 -4.02
N VAL A 15 4.58 2.08 -4.30
CA VAL A 15 4.93 0.93 -5.15
C VAL A 15 4.08 0.99 -6.40
N THR A 16 4.72 1.05 -7.57
CA THR A 16 4.00 1.03 -8.86
C THR A 16 3.50 -0.39 -9.16
N PRO A 17 2.21 -0.57 -9.49
CA PRO A 17 1.69 -1.87 -9.94
C PRO A 17 2.23 -2.25 -11.33
N TYR A 18 2.40 -3.54 -11.60
CA TYR A 18 2.66 -4.01 -12.97
C TYR A 18 1.34 -4.33 -13.69
N LEU A 19 1.35 -4.25 -15.03
CA LEU A 19 0.16 -4.38 -15.88
C LEU A 19 -0.61 -5.71 -15.71
N GLU A 20 0.11 -6.81 -15.48
CA GLU A 20 -0.47 -8.16 -15.35
C GLU A 20 -0.30 -8.72 -13.92
N GLU A 21 -0.02 -7.85 -12.95
CA GLU A 21 0.19 -8.27 -11.58
C GLU A 21 -1.13 -8.54 -10.85
N SER A 22 -1.19 -9.67 -10.14
CA SER A 22 -2.31 -9.95 -9.25
C SER A 22 -2.27 -9.06 -8.00
N PHE A 23 -3.44 -8.70 -7.47
CA PHE A 23 -3.55 -7.85 -6.28
C PHE A 23 -2.77 -8.40 -5.07
N SER A 24 -2.77 -9.72 -4.87
CA SER A 24 -2.00 -10.37 -3.80
C SER A 24 -0.48 -10.23 -4.00
N HIS A 25 -0.01 -10.27 -5.25
CA HIS A 25 1.40 -10.05 -5.56
C HIS A 25 1.79 -8.59 -5.29
N PHE A 26 0.95 -7.64 -5.70
CA PHE A 26 1.12 -6.21 -5.43
C PHE A 26 1.20 -5.94 -3.92
N LEU A 27 0.27 -6.50 -3.14
CA LEU A 27 0.28 -6.39 -1.69
C LEU A 27 1.54 -6.98 -1.06
N GLY A 28 2.02 -8.10 -1.59
CA GLY A 28 3.28 -8.70 -1.16
C GLY A 28 4.48 -7.75 -1.33
N ARG A 29 4.54 -7.03 -2.46
CA ARG A 29 5.59 -6.03 -2.71
C ARG A 29 5.41 -4.79 -1.83
N PHE A 30 4.19 -4.26 -1.75
CA PHE A 30 3.88 -3.11 -0.91
C PHE A 30 4.24 -3.37 0.56
N ARG A 31 3.90 -4.54 1.07
CA ARG A 31 4.26 -4.98 2.43
C ARG A 31 5.78 -5.00 2.65
N ARG A 32 6.52 -5.57 1.71
CA ARG A 32 8.00 -5.68 1.80
C ARG A 32 8.68 -4.31 1.69
N ALA A 33 8.26 -3.48 0.75
CA ALA A 33 8.81 -2.14 0.55
C ALA A 33 8.62 -1.23 1.78
N ASN A 34 7.53 -1.45 2.52
CA ASN A 34 7.17 -0.67 3.69
C ASN A 34 7.51 -1.36 5.03
N CYS A 35 8.22 -2.49 5.00
CA CYS A 35 8.56 -3.29 6.19
C CYS A 35 7.34 -3.58 7.10
N LEU A 36 6.16 -3.76 6.51
CA LEU A 36 4.91 -3.94 7.25
C LEU A 36 4.71 -5.41 7.64
N SER A 37 4.20 -5.64 8.84
CA SER A 37 3.59 -6.93 9.19
C SER A 37 2.19 -7.06 8.56
N SER A 38 1.66 -8.28 8.49
CA SER A 38 0.29 -8.52 8.04
C SER A 38 -0.74 -7.77 8.89
N ALA A 39 -0.51 -7.68 10.21
CA ALA A 39 -1.37 -6.94 11.14
C ALA A 39 -1.38 -5.43 10.86
N GLN A 40 -0.27 -4.86 10.40
CA GLN A 40 -0.17 -3.44 10.05
C GLN A 40 -0.74 -3.13 8.66
N LEU A 41 -0.81 -4.12 7.77
CA LEU A 41 -1.33 -3.95 6.43
C LEU A 41 -2.87 -3.90 6.39
N SER A 42 -3.53 -4.71 7.22
CA SER A 42 -5.01 -4.80 7.26
C SER A 42 -5.71 -3.44 7.50
N PRO A 43 -5.27 -2.61 8.47
CA PRO A 43 -5.84 -1.28 8.70
C PRO A 43 -5.64 -0.32 7.52
N LEU A 44 -4.50 -0.40 6.83
CA LEU A 44 -4.18 0.45 5.66
C LEU A 44 -5.07 0.14 4.46
N LEU A 45 -5.57 -1.09 4.36
CA LEU A 45 -6.52 -1.49 3.33
C LEU A 45 -7.96 -1.01 3.62
N GLY A 46 -8.21 -0.37 4.76
CA GLY A 46 -9.56 0.00 5.18
C GLY A 46 -10.47 -1.20 5.43
N GLN A 47 -9.91 -2.41 5.58
CA GLN A 47 -10.64 -3.59 6.02
C GLN A 47 -10.95 -3.43 7.52
N ARG A 48 -11.98 -2.63 7.80
CA ARG A 48 -12.65 -2.56 9.10
C ARG A 48 -13.36 -3.90 9.27
N SER A 49 -12.99 -4.67 10.29
CA SER A 49 -13.89 -5.70 10.84
C SER A 49 -15.17 -5.06 11.37
#